data_AF-A0A376DT31-F1
#
_entry.id   AF-A0A376DT31-F1
#
_cell.length_a   1.000
_cell.length_b   1.000
_cell.length_c   1.000
_cell.angle_alpha   90.00
_cell.angle_beta   90.00
_cell.angle_gamma   90.00
#
_symmetry.space_group_name_H-M   'P 1'
#
loop_
_entity.id
_entity.type
_entity.pdbx_description
1 polymer ?
#
loop_
_entity_poly.entity_id
_entity_poly.type
_entity_poly.pdbx_seq_one_letter_code
_entity_poly.pdbx_strand_id
1 'polypeptide(L)'
;MKINIESRPSLLILVSFVISLITLMGVYLIPFNFRVPIFKVIALVLIVFILYPFCRVNIKWILYYFFCLDRDWWIARIERPRIFIYIIYFAILLMMLKDISIPNQYVLFFYRLSIMFYLVVGAAMLGKLIWTKKFESALLPEIKNLVNQNISIRKLSETEISEIIRLNSKNIEESSVNDLQALLNGNIPGDKIKWVGTSGKNVITYTELFSLLHIISESGDIKFDRAKRKSLMNFIIANFVKYEKGEVSQIPYGSLNSAYTNFVL
;
A
#
# COMPACT_ATOMS: atom_id res chain seq x y z
N MET A 1 33.59 -14.57 -5.17
CA MET A 1 32.85 -13.45 -4.55
C MET A 1 31.74 -13.02 -5.52
N LYS A 2 30.47 -13.42 -5.29
CA LYS A 2 29.36 -13.03 -6.18
C LYS A 2 29.00 -11.56 -5.91
N ILE A 3 29.35 -10.67 -6.84
CA ILE A 3 28.95 -9.26 -6.77
C ILE A 3 27.43 -9.21 -6.89
N ASN A 4 26.75 -8.83 -5.81
CA ASN A 4 25.29 -8.74 -5.77
C ASN A 4 24.86 -7.40 -6.38
N ILE A 5 24.70 -7.38 -7.70
CA ILE A 5 24.35 -6.18 -8.48
C ILE A 5 23.02 -5.55 -8.00
N GLU A 6 22.15 -6.34 -7.37
CA GLU A 6 20.85 -5.92 -6.86
C GLU A 6 20.92 -4.96 -5.66
N SER A 7 22.04 -4.90 -4.92
CA SER A 7 22.16 -4.01 -3.75
C SER A 7 22.79 -2.65 -4.05
N ARG A 8 23.19 -2.39 -5.31
CA ARG A 8 23.84 -1.14 -5.72
C ARG A 8 23.14 -0.54 -6.94
N PRO A 9 22.17 0.38 -6.76
CA PRO A 9 21.39 0.93 -7.86
C PRO A 9 22.26 1.66 -8.89
N SER A 10 23.34 2.33 -8.45
CA SER A 10 24.32 2.97 -9.33
C SER A 10 25.05 1.98 -10.25
N LEU A 11 25.38 0.79 -9.73
CA LEU A 11 26.04 -0.26 -10.52
C LEU A 11 25.07 -0.85 -11.55
N LEU A 12 23.80 -1.05 -11.18
CA LEU A 12 22.77 -1.55 -12.09
C LEU A 12 22.52 -0.57 -13.26
N ILE A 13 22.46 0.73 -12.96
CA ILE A 13 22.33 1.80 -13.96
C ILE A 13 23.54 1.80 -14.91
N LEU A 14 24.75 1.76 -14.37
CA LEU A 14 25.98 1.76 -15.16
C LEU A 14 26.07 0.53 -16.08
N VAL A 15 25.79 -0.66 -15.55
CA VAL A 15 25.79 -1.90 -16.34
C VAL A 15 24.71 -1.86 -17.42
N SER A 16 23.52 -1.35 -17.10
CA SER A 16 22.44 -1.18 -18.08
C SER A 16 22.84 -0.23 -19.21
N PHE A 17 23.55 0.85 -18.90
CA PHE A 17 24.07 1.79 -19.89
C PHE A 17 25.10 1.13 -20.81
N VAL A 18 26.08 0.42 -20.23
CA VAL A 18 27.10 -0.31 -21.00
C VAL A 18 26.48 -1.36 -21.92
N ILE A 19 25.54 -2.17 -21.41
CA ILE A 19 24.83 -3.18 -22.22
C ILE A 19 24.07 -2.52 -23.36
N SER A 20 23.40 -1.39 -23.10
CA SER A 20 22.63 -0.67 -24.12
C SER A 20 23.53 -0.12 -25.22
N LEU A 21 24.68 0.45 -24.84
CA LEU A 21 25.67 0.96 -25.78
C LEU A 21 26.25 -0.16 -26.65
N ILE A 22 26.67 -1.27 -26.04
CA ILE A 22 27.22 -2.43 -26.76
C ILE A 22 26.18 -3.01 -27.73
N THR A 23 24.95 -3.18 -27.26
CA THR A 23 23.86 -3.73 -28.09
C THR A 23 23.57 -2.82 -29.27
N LEU A 24 23.49 -1.49 -29.04
CA LEU A 24 23.26 -0.54 -30.12
C LEU A 24 24.43 -0.49 -31.11
N MET A 25 25.67 -0.49 -30.63
CA MET A 25 26.85 -0.58 -31.51
C MET A 25 26.83 -1.84 -32.36
N GLY A 26 26.47 -2.99 -31.76
CA GLY A 26 26.27 -4.26 -32.47
C GLY A 26 25.24 -4.15 -33.61
N VAL A 27 24.12 -3.46 -33.40
CA VAL A 27 23.12 -3.20 -34.46
C VAL A 27 23.70 -2.33 -35.57
N TYR A 28 24.54 -1.35 -35.26
CA TYR A 28 25.12 -0.45 -36.25
C TYR A 28 26.25 -1.09 -37.09
N LEU A 29 26.83 -2.20 -36.64
CA LEU A 29 27.76 -3.02 -37.44
C LEU A 29 27.07 -3.76 -38.60
N ILE A 30 25.75 -3.88 -38.56
CA ILE A 30 24.95 -4.59 -39.56
C ILE A 30 24.59 -3.63 -40.72
N PRO A 31 24.42 -4.11 -41.98
CA PRO A 31 24.07 -3.25 -43.10
C PRO A 31 22.78 -2.44 -42.86
N PHE A 32 22.77 -1.20 -43.41
CA PHE A 32 21.74 -0.19 -43.14
C PHE A 32 20.29 -0.71 -43.29
N ASN A 33 20.05 -1.52 -44.33
CA ASN A 33 18.73 -2.07 -44.65
C ASN A 33 18.17 -2.97 -43.54
N PHE A 34 19.03 -3.58 -42.72
CA PHE A 34 18.63 -4.48 -41.64
C PHE A 34 18.67 -3.84 -40.25
N ARG A 35 19.28 -2.65 -40.09
CA ARG A 35 19.44 -1.99 -38.78
C ARG A 35 18.11 -1.72 -38.08
N VAL A 36 17.16 -1.14 -38.81
CA VAL A 36 15.85 -0.78 -38.25
C VAL A 36 15.02 -2.02 -37.90
N PRO A 37 14.88 -3.03 -38.78
CA PRO A 37 14.23 -4.28 -38.43
C PRO A 37 14.84 -4.97 -37.20
N ILE A 38 16.16 -5.09 -37.13
CA ILE A 38 16.86 -5.77 -36.02
C ILE A 38 16.66 -5.01 -34.71
N PHE A 39 16.77 -3.68 -34.73
CA PHE A 39 16.48 -2.85 -33.57
C PHE A 39 15.05 -3.09 -33.04
N LYS A 40 14.05 -3.13 -33.93
CA LYS A 40 12.66 -3.41 -33.58
C LYS A 40 12.49 -4.80 -32.96
N VAL A 41 13.17 -5.82 -33.50
CA VAL A 41 13.13 -7.18 -32.95
C VAL A 41 13.72 -7.22 -31.55
N ILE A 42 14.88 -6.60 -31.32
CA ILE A 42 15.50 -6.53 -29.99
C ILE A 42 14.58 -5.80 -29.00
N ALA A 43 14.02 -4.66 -29.40
CA ALA A 43 13.08 -3.91 -28.58
C ALA A 43 11.83 -4.74 -28.24
N LEU A 44 11.27 -5.47 -29.22
CA LEU A 44 10.12 -6.36 -29.02
C LEU A 44 10.45 -7.47 -28.01
N VAL A 45 11.62 -8.11 -28.12
CA VAL A 45 12.05 -9.15 -27.18
C VAL A 45 12.15 -8.59 -25.76
N LEU A 46 12.71 -7.38 -25.59
CA LEU A 46 12.79 -6.73 -24.27
C LEU A 46 11.40 -6.39 -23.73
N ILE A 47 10.49 -5.89 -24.57
CA ILE A 47 9.10 -5.61 -24.18
C ILE A 47 8.39 -6.89 -23.74
N VAL A 48 8.51 -7.97 -24.51
CA VAL A 48 7.93 -9.28 -24.17
C VAL A 48 8.53 -9.80 -22.86
N PHE A 49 9.83 -9.66 -22.65
CA PHE A 49 10.48 -10.07 -21.42
C PHE A 49 9.99 -9.26 -20.20
N ILE A 50 9.80 -7.95 -20.34
CA ILE A 50 9.22 -7.09 -19.30
C ILE A 50 7.78 -7.52 -18.99
N LEU A 51 6.97 -7.77 -20.02
CA LEU A 51 5.56 -8.12 -19.87
C LEU A 51 5.33 -9.57 -19.43
N TYR A 52 6.23 -10.50 -19.73
CA TYR A 52 6.06 -11.92 -19.44
C TYR A 52 5.74 -12.22 -17.97
N PRO A 53 6.52 -11.75 -16.96
CA PRO A 53 6.21 -11.99 -15.57
C PRO A 53 4.93 -11.27 -15.13
N PHE A 54 4.65 -10.08 -15.69
CA PHE A 54 3.39 -9.37 -15.47
C PHE A 54 2.20 -10.19 -15.94
N CYS A 55 2.20 -10.64 -17.19
CA CYS A 55 1.15 -11.47 -17.76
C CYS A 55 1.02 -12.78 -16.97
N ARG A 56 2.13 -13.47 -16.66
CA ARG A 56 2.10 -14.76 -15.93
C ARG A 56 1.39 -14.64 -14.58
N VAL A 57 1.67 -13.59 -13.81
CA VAL A 57 1.09 -13.40 -12.48
C VAL A 57 -0.31 -12.79 -12.57
N ASN A 58 -0.51 -11.82 -13.46
CA ASN A 58 -1.73 -11.03 -13.52
C ASN A 58 -2.78 -11.55 -14.50
N ILE A 59 -2.53 -12.56 -15.34
CA ILE A 59 -3.57 -13.08 -16.28
C ILE A 59 -4.79 -13.60 -15.53
N LYS A 60 -4.58 -14.36 -14.45
CA LYS A 60 -5.68 -14.84 -13.60
C LYS A 60 -6.42 -13.67 -12.95
N TRP A 61 -5.70 -12.60 -12.59
CA TRP A 61 -6.27 -11.43 -11.91
C TRP A 61 -6.97 -10.45 -12.83
N ILE A 62 -6.47 -10.23 -14.04
CA ILE A 62 -7.14 -9.45 -15.10
C ILE A 62 -8.48 -10.12 -15.39
N LEU A 63 -8.50 -11.45 -15.53
CA LEU A 63 -9.75 -12.22 -15.64
C LEU A 63 -10.63 -12.03 -14.39
N TYR A 64 -10.10 -12.19 -13.18
CA TYR A 64 -10.84 -11.95 -11.93
C TYR A 64 -11.41 -10.52 -11.78
N TYR A 65 -10.70 -9.50 -12.27
CA TYR A 65 -11.13 -8.09 -12.24
C TYR A 65 -12.28 -7.84 -13.22
N PHE A 66 -12.26 -8.47 -14.40
CA PHE A 66 -13.40 -8.46 -15.33
C PHE A 66 -14.59 -9.29 -14.83
N PHE A 67 -14.36 -10.30 -13.98
CA PHE A 67 -15.39 -11.21 -13.46
C PHE A 67 -15.81 -10.95 -11.99
N CYS A 68 -15.37 -9.84 -11.37
CA CYS A 68 -15.84 -9.34 -10.07
C CYS A 68 -15.88 -10.37 -8.91
N LEU A 69 -14.85 -11.20 -8.74
CA LEU A 69 -14.74 -12.12 -7.58
C LEU A 69 -13.76 -11.57 -6.53
N ASP A 70 -14.33 -11.20 -5.37
CA ASP A 70 -13.76 -10.85 -4.05
C ASP A 70 -12.51 -9.95 -3.86
N ARG A 71 -12.55 -9.14 -2.78
CA ARG A 71 -11.53 -8.17 -2.36
C ARG A 71 -10.52 -8.77 -1.38
N ASP A 72 -9.48 -9.40 -1.89
CA ASP A 72 -8.35 -9.83 -1.05
C ASP A 72 -7.36 -8.69 -0.72
N TRP A 73 -6.83 -8.73 0.50
CA TRP A 73 -5.87 -7.77 1.06
C TRP A 73 -4.54 -7.71 0.27
N TRP A 74 -4.11 -8.85 -0.29
CA TRP A 74 -2.93 -8.97 -1.16
C TRP A 74 -3.06 -8.12 -2.45
N ILE A 75 -4.27 -8.07 -3.01
CA ILE A 75 -4.60 -7.37 -4.27
C ILE A 75 -4.42 -5.86 -4.11
N ALA A 76 -4.84 -5.30 -2.97
CA ALA A 76 -4.79 -3.86 -2.74
C ALA A 76 -3.36 -3.33 -2.52
N ARG A 77 -2.48 -4.12 -1.91
CA ARG A 77 -1.19 -3.64 -1.36
C ARG A 77 0.04 -3.98 -2.19
N ILE A 78 0.00 -5.01 -3.03
CA ILE A 78 1.18 -5.48 -3.77
C ILE A 78 0.92 -5.46 -5.29
N GLU A 79 -0.18 -6.05 -5.75
CA GLU A 79 -0.44 -6.14 -7.20
C GLU A 79 -0.87 -4.79 -7.81
N ARG A 80 -1.72 -3.99 -7.15
CA ARG A 80 -2.11 -2.66 -7.67
C ARG A 80 -0.94 -1.70 -7.86
N PRO A 81 0.00 -1.52 -6.89
CA PRO A 81 1.20 -0.73 -7.12
C PRO A 81 2.06 -1.25 -8.27
N ARG A 82 2.23 -2.58 -8.41
CA ARG A 82 2.93 -3.18 -9.55
C ARG A 82 2.28 -2.79 -10.87
N ILE A 83 0.98 -3.01 -11.01
CA ILE A 83 0.21 -2.64 -12.21
C ILE A 83 0.38 -1.15 -12.53
N PHE A 84 0.30 -0.27 -11.53
CA PHE A 84 0.48 1.16 -11.71
C PHE A 84 1.88 1.54 -12.22
N ILE A 85 2.93 0.92 -11.67
CA ILE A 85 4.31 1.11 -12.13
C ILE A 85 4.46 0.67 -13.60
N TYR A 86 3.86 -0.46 -13.98
CA TYR A 86 3.84 -0.92 -15.36
C TYR A 86 3.12 0.05 -16.30
N ILE A 87 1.96 0.58 -15.90
CA ILE A 87 1.20 1.57 -16.68
C ILE A 87 2.05 2.83 -16.91
N ILE A 88 2.67 3.38 -15.87
CA ILE A 88 3.53 4.57 -15.99
C ILE A 88 4.70 4.29 -16.93
N TYR A 89 5.37 3.15 -16.76
CA TYR A 89 6.52 2.77 -17.57
C TYR A 89 6.15 2.68 -19.06
N PHE A 90 5.08 1.96 -19.40
CA PHE A 90 4.66 1.83 -20.79
C PHE A 90 4.07 3.12 -21.37
N ALA A 91 3.44 3.98 -20.55
CA ALA A 91 3.01 5.31 -20.99
C ALA A 91 4.20 6.19 -21.39
N ILE A 92 5.27 6.20 -20.58
CA ILE A 92 6.51 6.92 -20.89
C ILE A 92 7.19 6.33 -22.13
N LEU A 93 7.24 5.00 -22.27
CA LEU A 93 7.76 4.35 -23.49
C LEU A 93 6.97 4.77 -24.73
N LEU A 94 5.65 4.81 -24.65
CA LEU A 94 4.78 5.20 -25.76
C LEU A 94 4.98 6.67 -26.13
N MET A 95 5.18 7.55 -25.15
CA MET A 95 5.56 8.95 -25.41
C MET A 95 6.94 9.05 -26.08
N MET A 96 7.91 8.23 -25.66
CA MET A 96 9.25 8.17 -26.27
C MET A 96 9.26 7.51 -27.65
N LEU A 97 8.23 6.78 -28.05
CA LEU A 97 8.11 6.19 -29.38
C LEU A 97 7.32 7.06 -30.35
N LYS A 98 6.67 8.13 -29.85
CA LYS A 98 5.88 9.05 -30.69
C LYS A 98 6.82 9.75 -31.68
N ASP A 99 6.50 9.59 -32.97
CA ASP A 99 7.33 9.95 -34.12
C ASP A 99 8.08 11.28 -33.97
N ILE A 100 9.40 11.19 -33.81
CA ILE A 100 10.31 12.29 -34.12
C ILE A 100 11.01 11.87 -35.41
N SER A 101 10.62 12.47 -36.53
CA SER A 101 11.38 12.37 -37.79
C SER A 101 12.71 13.10 -37.59
N ILE A 102 13.72 12.42 -37.04
CA ILE A 102 15.03 13.01 -36.74
C ILE A 102 15.91 12.85 -37.99
N PRO A 103 16.23 13.94 -38.72
CA PRO A 103 17.08 13.86 -39.91
C PRO A 103 18.56 13.66 -39.57
N ASN A 104 19.00 14.13 -38.40
CA ASN A 104 20.40 14.05 -37.98
C ASN A 104 20.75 12.65 -37.43
N GLN A 105 21.69 11.96 -38.09
CA GLN A 105 22.12 10.61 -37.73
C GLN A 105 22.70 10.49 -36.31
N TYR A 106 23.42 11.52 -35.82
CA TYR A 106 23.95 11.53 -34.46
C TYR A 106 22.84 11.66 -33.42
N VAL A 107 21.87 12.55 -33.67
CA VAL A 107 20.71 12.73 -32.79
C VAL A 107 19.85 11.47 -32.78
N LEU A 108 19.68 10.82 -33.94
CA LEU A 108 18.97 9.54 -34.07
C LEU A 108 19.67 8.41 -33.31
N PHE A 109 21.01 8.39 -33.31
CA PHE A 109 21.78 7.42 -32.53
C PHE A 109 21.53 7.59 -31.03
N PHE A 110 21.65 8.82 -30.50
CA PHE A 110 21.41 9.08 -29.08
C PHE A 110 19.96 8.79 -28.68
N TYR A 111 18.99 9.13 -29.53
CA TYR A 111 17.59 8.80 -29.30
C TYR A 111 17.36 7.27 -29.20
N ARG A 112 17.94 6.49 -30.11
CA ARG A 112 17.88 5.01 -30.05
C ARG A 112 18.60 4.45 -28.83
N LEU A 113 19.70 5.08 -28.42
CA LEU A 113 20.42 4.72 -27.19
C LEU A 113 19.56 4.97 -25.95
N SER A 114 18.86 6.10 -25.88
CA SER A 114 17.93 6.40 -24.78
C SER A 114 16.79 5.39 -24.70
N ILE A 115 16.19 5.00 -25.83
CA ILE A 115 15.14 3.97 -25.87
C ILE A 115 15.70 2.62 -25.41
N MET A 116 16.87 2.20 -25.93
CA MET A 116 17.49 0.94 -25.53
C MET A 116 17.84 0.92 -24.05
N PHE A 117 18.43 2.01 -23.56
CA PHE A 117 18.73 2.17 -22.14
C PHE A 117 17.48 2.06 -21.28
N TYR A 118 16.40 2.73 -21.67
CA TYR A 118 15.12 2.65 -21.00
C TYR A 118 14.56 1.22 -20.95
N LEU A 119 14.64 0.48 -22.07
CA LEU A 119 14.20 -0.91 -22.18
C LEU A 119 15.06 -1.88 -21.36
N VAL A 120 16.38 -1.71 -21.36
CA VAL A 120 17.30 -2.55 -20.57
C VAL A 120 17.10 -2.33 -19.07
N VAL A 121 16.95 -1.07 -18.64
CA VAL A 121 16.59 -0.73 -17.25
C VAL A 121 15.24 -1.34 -16.89
N GLY A 122 14.24 -1.23 -17.77
CA GLY A 122 12.93 -1.87 -17.57
C GLY A 122 13.02 -3.38 -17.45
N ALA A 123 13.81 -4.05 -18.28
CA ALA A 123 14.01 -5.51 -18.21
C ALA A 123 14.66 -5.92 -16.88
N ALA A 124 15.66 -5.17 -16.41
CA ALA A 124 16.30 -5.43 -15.13
C ALA A 124 15.38 -5.16 -13.93
N MET A 125 14.66 -4.03 -13.93
CA MET A 125 13.82 -3.61 -12.81
C MET A 125 12.44 -4.28 -12.83
N LEU A 126 11.68 -4.10 -13.91
CA LEU A 126 10.31 -4.60 -14.04
C LEU A 126 10.26 -6.06 -14.45
N GLY A 127 11.14 -6.50 -15.34
CA GLY A 127 11.20 -7.91 -15.75
C GLY A 127 11.71 -8.86 -14.65
N LYS A 128 12.46 -8.34 -13.66
CA LYS A 128 13.11 -9.18 -12.65
C LYS A 128 12.95 -8.67 -11.22
N LEU A 129 13.46 -7.48 -10.91
CA LEU A 129 13.61 -7.00 -9.52
C LEU A 129 12.26 -6.82 -8.80
N ILE A 130 11.26 -6.24 -9.47
CA ILE A 130 9.92 -5.96 -8.92
C ILE A 130 9.17 -7.23 -8.44
N TRP A 131 9.56 -8.39 -8.98
CA TRP A 131 8.99 -9.70 -8.68
C TRP A 131 9.77 -10.45 -7.60
N THR A 132 10.85 -9.87 -7.06
CA THR A 132 11.63 -10.48 -5.99
C THR A 132 10.98 -10.23 -4.63
N LYS A 133 11.16 -11.17 -3.70
CA LYS A 133 10.75 -11.00 -2.29
C LYS A 133 11.39 -9.78 -1.63
N LYS A 134 12.58 -9.36 -2.08
CA LYS A 134 13.26 -8.14 -1.59
C LYS A 134 12.45 -6.89 -1.91
N PHE A 135 11.96 -6.77 -3.14
CA PHE A 135 11.10 -5.66 -3.53
C PHE A 135 9.82 -5.67 -2.71
N GLU A 136 9.16 -6.83 -2.58
CA GLU A 136 7.98 -6.97 -1.70
C GLU A 136 8.28 -6.50 -0.28
N SER A 137 9.37 -6.97 0.32
CA SER A 137 9.78 -6.62 1.69
C SER A 137 10.24 -5.17 1.86
N ALA A 138 10.64 -4.47 0.80
CA ALA A 138 11.00 -3.05 0.84
C ALA A 138 9.78 -2.15 0.60
N LEU A 139 8.87 -2.58 -0.28
CA LEU A 139 7.62 -1.89 -0.57
C LEU A 139 6.61 -2.03 0.59
N LEU A 140 6.55 -3.22 1.21
CA LEU A 140 5.61 -3.52 2.30
C LEU A 140 5.73 -2.55 3.47
N PRO A 141 6.91 -2.22 4.03
CA PRO A 141 7.05 -1.26 5.12
C PRO A 141 6.72 0.19 4.71
N GLU A 142 7.18 0.64 3.54
CA GLU A 142 6.93 2.02 3.10
C GLU A 142 5.46 2.24 2.72
N ILE A 143 4.85 1.32 1.97
CA ILE A 143 3.40 1.32 1.72
C ILE A 143 2.63 1.09 3.01
N LYS A 144 3.12 0.23 3.92
CA LYS A 144 2.49 0.07 5.25
C LYS A 144 2.52 1.38 5.99
N ASN A 145 3.57 2.20 5.92
CA ASN A 145 3.60 3.52 6.56
C ASN A 145 2.74 4.56 5.83
N LEU A 146 2.70 4.53 4.49
CA LEU A 146 1.88 5.43 3.68
C LEU A 146 0.38 5.10 3.73
N VAL A 147 0.04 3.84 4.02
CA VAL A 147 -1.33 3.28 4.04
C VAL A 147 -1.73 2.81 5.45
N ASN A 148 -0.88 2.94 6.48
CA ASN A 148 -1.26 2.60 7.88
C ASN A 148 -2.22 3.67 8.38
N GLN A 149 -3.47 3.47 8.05
CA GLN A 149 -4.58 4.16 8.66
C GLN A 149 -5.13 3.35 9.83
N ASN A 150 -4.52 2.21 10.18
CA ASN A 150 -4.91 1.42 11.34
C ASN A 150 -4.76 2.26 12.61
N ILE A 151 -5.67 2.06 13.56
CA ILE A 151 -5.55 2.64 14.89
C ILE A 151 -4.54 1.81 15.66
N SER A 152 -3.44 2.46 16.05
CA SER A 152 -2.44 1.91 16.97
C SER A 152 -2.61 2.56 18.33
N ILE A 153 -2.64 1.74 19.37
CA ILE A 153 -2.62 2.20 20.76
C ILE A 153 -1.18 2.54 21.11
N ARG A 154 -0.94 3.74 21.64
CA ARG A 154 0.38 4.17 22.12
C ARG A 154 0.80 3.29 23.29
N LYS A 155 2.10 3.11 23.50
CA LYS A 155 2.59 2.37 24.67
C LYS A 155 2.21 3.13 25.95
N LEU A 156 1.35 2.53 26.76
CA LEU A 156 0.90 3.06 28.04
C LEU A 156 1.67 2.40 29.18
N SER A 157 1.93 3.14 30.25
CA SER A 157 2.43 2.60 31.52
C SER A 157 1.31 1.94 32.33
N GLU A 158 1.63 1.02 33.25
CA GLU A 158 0.62 0.37 34.10
C GLU A 158 -0.19 1.36 34.94
N THR A 159 0.44 2.47 35.36
CA THR A 159 -0.22 3.56 36.07
C THR A 159 -1.22 4.30 35.18
N GLU A 160 -0.85 4.61 33.93
CA GLU A 160 -1.78 5.21 32.95
C GLU A 160 -2.95 4.29 32.64
N ILE A 161 -2.70 2.98 32.48
CA ILE A 161 -3.75 1.99 32.20
C ILE A 161 -4.75 1.95 33.36
N SER A 162 -4.25 1.89 34.60
CA SER A 162 -5.09 1.87 35.81
C SER A 162 -5.94 3.13 35.91
N GLU A 163 -5.37 4.29 35.60
CA GLU A 163 -6.10 5.56 35.61
C GLU A 163 -7.16 5.63 34.51
N ILE A 164 -6.84 5.17 33.29
CA ILE A 164 -7.80 5.10 32.18
C ILE A 164 -9.00 4.20 32.55
N ILE A 165 -8.75 3.04 33.13
CA ILE A 165 -9.80 2.12 33.58
C ILE A 165 -10.66 2.80 34.66
N ARG A 166 -10.03 3.45 35.64
CA ARG A 166 -10.74 4.16 36.71
C ARG A 166 -11.67 5.25 36.17
N LEU A 167 -11.16 6.09 35.26
CA LEU A 167 -11.91 7.19 34.64
C LEU A 167 -13.06 6.70 33.76
N ASN A 168 -12.97 5.49 33.20
CA ASN A 168 -13.96 4.92 32.30
C ASN A 168 -14.83 3.82 32.95
N SER A 169 -14.70 3.58 34.25
CA SER A 169 -15.48 2.58 34.99
C SER A 169 -16.99 2.72 34.84
N LYS A 170 -17.50 3.97 34.73
CA LYS A 170 -18.93 4.25 34.48
C LYS A 170 -19.40 3.93 33.06
N ASN A 171 -18.48 3.76 32.12
CA ASN A 171 -18.75 3.64 30.68
C ASN A 171 -18.54 2.22 30.14
N ILE A 172 -17.99 1.34 30.97
CA ILE A 172 -17.66 -0.04 30.65
C ILE A 172 -18.40 -0.94 31.61
N GLU A 173 -19.01 -1.99 31.08
CA GLU A 173 -19.65 -2.99 31.93
C GLU A 173 -18.58 -3.80 32.69
N GLU A 174 -18.87 -4.16 33.94
CA GLU A 174 -17.89 -4.72 34.88
C GLU A 174 -17.21 -5.99 34.34
N SER A 175 -17.93 -6.85 33.61
CA SER A 175 -17.36 -8.06 33.01
C SER A 175 -16.33 -7.79 31.90
N SER A 176 -16.33 -6.58 31.31
CA SER A 176 -15.42 -6.19 30.23
C SER A 176 -14.20 -5.39 30.69
N VAL A 177 -14.01 -5.20 32.00
CA VAL A 177 -12.83 -4.46 32.54
C VAL A 177 -11.52 -5.16 32.16
N ASN A 178 -11.48 -6.50 32.29
CA ASN A 178 -10.30 -7.28 31.94
C ASN A 178 -10.00 -7.24 30.43
N ASP A 179 -11.03 -7.24 29.58
CA ASP A 179 -10.89 -7.11 28.12
C ASP A 179 -10.36 -5.73 27.71
N LEU A 180 -10.83 -4.67 28.39
CA LEU A 180 -10.30 -3.33 28.19
C LEU A 180 -8.84 -3.25 28.63
N GLN A 181 -8.49 -3.84 29.78
CA GLN A 181 -7.11 -3.90 30.24
C GLN A 181 -6.21 -4.67 29.26
N ALA A 182 -6.69 -5.79 28.69
CA ALA A 182 -5.98 -6.53 27.66
C ALA A 182 -5.74 -5.65 26.41
N LEU A 183 -6.78 -4.94 25.94
CA LEU A 183 -6.68 -4.02 24.80
C LEU A 183 -5.63 -2.93 25.05
N LEU A 184 -5.65 -2.29 26.23
CA LEU A 184 -4.73 -1.20 26.59
C LEU A 184 -3.27 -1.68 26.71
N ASN A 185 -3.06 -2.94 27.09
CA ASN A 185 -1.75 -3.59 27.08
C ASN A 185 -1.27 -4.00 25.69
N GLY A 186 -2.08 -3.80 24.64
CA GLY A 186 -1.79 -4.23 23.27
C GLY A 186 -2.02 -5.73 23.04
N ASN A 187 -2.70 -6.42 23.95
CA ASN A 187 -3.09 -7.82 23.80
C ASN A 187 -4.47 -7.93 23.12
N ILE A 188 -4.76 -9.11 22.57
CA ILE A 188 -6.07 -9.40 21.97
C ILE A 188 -7.07 -9.65 23.13
N PRO A 189 -8.19 -8.89 23.20
CA PRO A 189 -9.25 -9.15 24.18
C PRO A 189 -9.85 -10.55 24.03
N GLY A 190 -10.35 -11.12 25.13
CA GLY A 190 -11.05 -12.41 25.08
C GLY A 190 -12.41 -12.27 24.40
N ASP A 191 -13.11 -11.18 24.72
CA ASP A 191 -14.40 -10.82 24.14
C ASP A 191 -14.45 -9.34 23.71
N LYS A 192 -15.50 -8.96 22.97
CA LYS A 192 -15.76 -7.55 22.67
C LYS A 192 -16.16 -6.80 23.94
N ILE A 193 -15.56 -5.64 24.14
CA ILE A 193 -15.77 -4.76 25.29
C ILE A 193 -17.21 -4.19 25.25
N LYS A 194 -17.97 -4.44 26.31
CA LYS A 194 -19.33 -3.94 26.48
C LYS A 194 -19.32 -2.47 26.89
N TRP A 195 -19.73 -1.61 25.96
CA TRP A 195 -19.84 -0.17 26.17
C TRP A 195 -21.23 0.21 26.70
N VAL A 196 -21.25 0.90 27.84
CA VAL A 196 -22.46 1.38 28.53
C VAL A 196 -22.51 2.90 28.67
N GLY A 197 -21.53 3.64 28.13
CA GLY A 197 -21.46 5.09 28.29
C GLY A 197 -22.71 5.81 27.73
N THR A 198 -23.41 6.55 28.59
CA THR A 198 -24.64 7.28 28.25
C THR A 198 -24.44 8.79 28.22
N SER A 199 -25.25 9.50 27.44
CA SER A 199 -25.52 10.92 27.72
C SER A 199 -26.40 11.03 28.97
N GLY A 200 -26.42 12.19 29.64
CA GLY A 200 -27.30 12.46 30.79
C GLY A 200 -28.82 12.30 30.55
N LYS A 201 -29.22 11.82 29.37
CA LYS A 201 -30.58 11.38 29.00
C LYS A 201 -30.76 9.86 29.02
N ASN A 202 -29.84 9.09 29.64
CA ASN A 202 -29.85 7.62 29.71
C ASN A 202 -29.85 6.91 28.34
N VAL A 203 -29.35 7.58 27.31
CA VAL A 203 -29.17 7.00 25.96
C VAL A 203 -27.68 6.75 25.74
N ILE A 204 -27.32 5.54 25.31
CA ILE A 204 -25.93 5.19 24.98
C ILE A 204 -25.38 6.16 23.92
N THR A 205 -24.21 6.74 24.20
CA THR A 205 -23.49 7.62 23.27
C THR A 205 -22.02 7.21 23.14
N TYR A 206 -21.38 7.70 22.08
CA TYR A 206 -20.01 7.30 21.72
C TYR A 206 -18.99 8.44 21.88
N THR A 207 -19.40 9.59 22.44
CA THR A 207 -18.52 10.74 22.63
C THR A 207 -17.35 10.41 23.56
N GLU A 208 -17.64 9.86 24.74
CA GLU A 208 -16.60 9.47 25.69
C GLU A 208 -15.74 8.30 25.16
N LEU A 209 -16.32 7.43 24.31
CA LEU A 209 -15.55 6.40 23.59
C LEU A 209 -14.55 7.02 22.62
N PHE A 210 -14.95 8.06 21.89
CA PHE A 210 -14.03 8.79 21.00
C PHE A 210 -12.95 9.51 21.79
N SER A 211 -13.29 10.18 22.90
CA SER A 211 -12.30 10.81 23.77
C SER A 211 -11.28 9.80 24.30
N LEU A 212 -11.74 8.65 24.80
CA LEU A 212 -10.87 7.55 25.23
C LEU A 212 -9.93 7.11 24.10
N LEU A 213 -10.48 6.83 22.91
CA LEU A 213 -9.70 6.34 21.79
C LEU A 213 -8.68 7.37 21.29
N HIS A 214 -9.02 8.66 21.32
CA HIS A 214 -8.07 9.73 21.01
C HIS A 214 -6.94 9.83 22.05
N ILE A 215 -7.23 9.66 23.34
CA ILE A 215 -6.19 9.67 24.39
C ILE A 215 -5.19 8.51 24.23
N ILE A 216 -5.67 7.33 23.85
CA ILE A 216 -4.82 6.13 23.78
C ILE A 216 -4.20 5.91 22.40
N SER A 217 -4.63 6.63 21.36
CA SER A 217 -4.09 6.44 20.00
C SER A 217 -2.80 7.21 19.78
N GLU A 218 -1.83 6.63 19.05
CA GLU A 218 -0.54 7.28 18.70
C GLU A 218 -0.65 8.58 17.89
N SER A 219 -1.82 8.93 17.36
CA SER A 219 -2.04 10.17 16.59
C SER A 219 -3.31 10.90 17.01
N GLY A 220 -3.80 10.65 18.23
CA GLY A 220 -5.11 11.12 18.66
C GLY A 220 -5.18 12.59 19.09
N ASP A 221 -4.08 13.33 19.03
CA ASP A 221 -4.02 14.76 19.42
C ASP A 221 -4.79 15.69 18.48
N ILE A 222 -5.19 15.20 17.29
CA ILE A 222 -6.02 15.90 16.33
C ILE A 222 -7.18 15.02 15.85
N LYS A 223 -8.27 15.64 15.41
CA LYS A 223 -9.40 14.92 14.81
C LYS A 223 -8.93 14.19 13.54
N PHE A 224 -9.30 12.92 13.41
CA PHE A 224 -8.83 12.10 12.30
C PHE A 224 -9.43 12.55 10.96
N ASP A 225 -8.62 12.47 9.91
CA ASP A 225 -9.08 12.65 8.54
C ASP A 225 -10.12 11.58 8.14
N ARG A 226 -10.76 11.73 6.98
CA ARG A 226 -11.83 10.82 6.53
C ARG A 226 -11.41 9.34 6.51
N ALA A 227 -10.16 9.07 6.17
CA ALA A 227 -9.68 7.72 5.91
C ALA A 227 -9.28 7.03 7.23
N LYS A 228 -8.54 7.73 8.11
CA LYS A 228 -8.21 7.28 9.47
C LYS A 228 -9.42 7.24 10.39
N ARG A 229 -10.40 8.12 10.20
CA ARG A 229 -11.73 8.04 10.83
C ARG A 229 -12.44 6.74 10.48
N LYS A 230 -12.45 6.33 9.21
CA LYS A 230 -13.08 5.05 8.81
C LYS A 230 -12.41 3.87 9.53
N SER A 231 -11.09 3.89 9.65
CA SER A 231 -10.35 2.90 10.41
C SER A 231 -10.67 2.93 11.91
N LEU A 232 -10.86 4.11 12.50
CA LEU A 232 -11.36 4.23 13.88
C LEU A 232 -12.72 3.57 14.06
N MET A 233 -13.67 3.81 13.15
CA MET A 233 -14.99 3.19 13.23
C MET A 233 -14.89 1.66 13.13
N ASN A 234 -14.04 1.15 12.23
CA ASN A 234 -13.81 -0.28 12.08
C ASN A 234 -13.15 -0.88 13.33
N PHE A 235 -12.19 -0.15 13.93
CA PHE A 235 -11.55 -0.54 15.18
C PHE A 235 -12.57 -0.64 16.32
N ILE A 236 -13.49 0.33 16.43
CA ILE A 236 -14.57 0.29 17.42
C ILE A 236 -15.47 -0.92 17.18
N ILE A 237 -15.93 -1.15 15.96
CA ILE A 237 -16.83 -2.27 15.64
C ILE A 237 -16.15 -3.62 15.91
N ALA A 238 -14.83 -3.71 15.73
CA ALA A 238 -14.08 -4.94 16.01
C ALA A 238 -13.97 -5.22 17.51
N ASN A 239 -13.77 -4.19 18.35
CA ASN A 239 -13.42 -4.37 19.76
C ASN A 239 -14.54 -4.05 20.75
N PHE A 240 -15.60 -3.34 20.34
CA PHE A 240 -16.66 -2.85 21.22
C PHE A 240 -18.05 -3.28 20.74
N VAL A 241 -18.96 -3.44 21.69
CA VAL A 241 -20.39 -3.67 21.47
C VAL A 241 -21.21 -2.73 22.35
N LYS A 242 -22.43 -2.41 21.93
CA LYS A 242 -23.38 -1.67 22.75
C LYS A 242 -24.00 -2.64 23.75
N TYR A 243 -23.95 -2.29 25.04
CA TYR A 243 -24.66 -3.02 26.09
C TYR A 243 -25.72 -2.13 26.73
N GLU A 244 -26.96 -2.57 26.73
CA GLU A 244 -28.09 -1.83 27.29
C GLU A 244 -29.12 -2.80 27.85
N LYS A 245 -29.53 -2.62 29.11
CA LYS A 245 -30.58 -3.44 29.76
C LYS A 245 -30.37 -4.96 29.68
N GLY A 246 -29.12 -5.42 29.76
CA GLY A 246 -28.78 -6.85 29.69
C GLY A 246 -28.60 -7.40 28.28
N GLU A 247 -28.85 -6.59 27.24
CA GLU A 247 -28.74 -7.00 25.86
C GLU A 247 -27.46 -6.46 25.21
N VAL A 248 -26.81 -7.31 24.40
CA VAL A 248 -25.65 -6.96 23.59
C VAL A 248 -26.10 -6.74 22.14
N SER A 249 -25.73 -5.60 21.57
CA SER A 249 -25.98 -5.29 20.16
C SER A 249 -24.72 -4.77 19.46
N GLN A 250 -24.58 -5.07 18.17
CA GLN A 250 -23.49 -4.52 17.36
C GLN A 250 -23.68 -3.01 17.23
N ILE A 251 -22.58 -2.26 17.29
CA ILE A 251 -22.61 -0.81 17.09
C ILE A 251 -22.71 -0.53 15.58
N PRO A 252 -23.79 0.13 15.09
CA PRO A 252 -23.91 0.42 13.67
C PRO A 252 -22.89 1.47 13.21
N TYR A 253 -22.27 1.23 12.06
CA TYR A 253 -21.32 2.17 11.46
C TYR A 253 -21.92 3.56 11.26
N GLY A 254 -23.18 3.63 10.80
CA GLY A 254 -23.89 4.90 10.58
C GLY A 254 -23.99 5.76 11.85
N SER A 255 -24.26 5.13 12.99
CA SER A 255 -24.36 5.79 14.30
C SER A 255 -23.02 6.37 14.74
N LEU A 256 -21.95 5.58 14.65
CA LEU A 256 -20.59 6.05 14.96
C LEU A 256 -20.16 7.18 14.05
N ASN A 257 -20.42 7.04 12.74
CA ASN A 257 -20.08 8.06 11.78
C ASN A 257 -20.84 9.36 12.09
N SER A 258 -22.16 9.32 12.29
CA SER A 258 -22.92 10.53 12.64
C SER A 258 -22.39 11.19 13.92
N ALA A 259 -22.11 10.40 14.96
CA ALA A 259 -21.60 10.92 16.24
C ALA A 259 -20.21 11.56 16.08
N TYR A 260 -19.29 10.94 15.35
CA TYR A 260 -17.93 11.46 15.15
C TYR A 260 -17.89 12.75 14.31
N THR A 261 -18.85 12.95 13.40
CA THR A 261 -18.95 14.22 12.66
C THR A 261 -19.10 15.39 13.63
N ASN A 262 -19.96 15.23 14.63
CA ASN A 262 -20.30 16.25 15.62
C ASN A 262 -19.37 16.25 16.85
N PHE A 263 -18.45 15.29 16.93
CA PHE A 263 -17.46 15.21 18.00
C PHE A 263 -16.49 16.39 17.94
N VAL A 264 -16.33 17.09 19.04
CA VAL A 264 -15.31 18.12 19.26
C VAL A 264 -14.26 17.48 20.16
N LEU A 265 -13.00 17.53 19.72
CA LEU A 265 -11.88 16.97 20.46
C LEU A 265 -11.60 17.82 21.71
#